data_AF-V5RHH1-F1
#
_entry.id   AF-V5RHH1-F1
#
_cell.length_a   1.000
_cell.length_b   1.000
_cell.length_c   1.000
_cell.angle_alpha   90.00
_cell.angle_beta   90.00
_cell.angle_gamma   90.00
#
_symmetry.space_group_name_H-M   'P 1'
#
loop_
_entity.id
_entity.type
_entity.pdbx_description
1 polymer ?
#
loop_
_entity_poly.entity_id
_entity_poly.type
_entity_poly.pdbx_seq_one_letter_code
_entity_poly.pdbx_strand_id
1 'polypeptide(L)'
;MILASATWGTDGSLKENNLLILLVVLLLSIIIPAACSYIYMYKFTKNQNKKLINKISLFTILGMQALSFVAVILGMLFYFGQFFLEENPDLARVLTITFIAIAFVMCGVWYFLLGFMPQNIWIIFEEDQIMFMGESIKYSKINNIISDTKSSKFFINYLEGTKSLKKVKLSKNSVLGQFFAQNVELTGHKVEEMSQQEYFAKRLKEIKLVATDISTPSKATKKETPSNDVKENGIKNDNISSNEAEVKETTKNNE
;
A
#
# COMPACT_ATOMS: atom_id res chain seq x y z
N MET A 1 -30.37 4.71 17.39
CA MET A 1 -30.48 3.27 17.05
C MET A 1 -31.53 3.15 15.95
N ILE A 2 -31.16 3.42 14.70
CA ILE A 2 -32.03 3.24 13.53
C ILE A 2 -31.20 2.48 12.51
N LEU A 3 -31.11 1.18 12.74
CA LEU A 3 -30.60 0.20 11.79
C LEU A 3 -31.57 -0.98 11.86
N ALA A 4 -31.83 -1.57 10.70
CA ALA A 4 -32.60 -2.77 10.44
C ALA A 4 -34.11 -2.60 10.21
N SER A 5 -34.47 -2.43 8.94
CA SER A 5 -35.15 -3.51 8.20
C SER A 5 -35.10 -3.24 6.70
N ALA A 6 -33.94 -3.49 6.07
CA ALA A 6 -33.86 -3.61 4.62
C ALA A 6 -34.41 -4.99 4.22
N THR A 7 -35.73 -5.13 4.18
CA THR A 7 -36.38 -6.32 3.62
C THR A 7 -36.22 -6.28 2.10
N TRP A 8 -35.45 -7.22 1.55
CA TRP A 8 -35.34 -7.43 0.12
C TRP A 8 -36.74 -7.77 -0.41
N GLY A 9 -37.28 -6.95 -1.31
CA GLY A 9 -38.52 -7.26 -2.00
C GLY A 9 -38.28 -8.46 -2.92
N THR A 10 -39.17 -9.44 -2.84
CA THR A 10 -39.19 -10.68 -3.66
C THR A 10 -39.39 -10.44 -5.16
N ASP A 11 -39.55 -9.19 -5.57
CA ASP A 11 -40.14 -8.83 -6.86
C ASP A 11 -39.09 -8.27 -7.83
N GLY A 12 -37.81 -8.26 -7.44
CA GLY A 12 -36.71 -7.71 -8.25
C GLY A 12 -36.78 -6.19 -8.46
N SER A 13 -37.80 -5.52 -7.94
CA SER A 13 -37.95 -4.07 -8.01
C SER A 13 -37.04 -3.38 -6.98
N LEU A 14 -36.20 -2.46 -7.45
CA LEU A 14 -35.44 -1.56 -6.57
C LEU A 14 -36.43 -0.67 -5.83
N LYS A 15 -36.80 -1.06 -4.60
CA LYS A 15 -37.56 -0.21 -3.66
C LYS A 15 -36.82 1.13 -3.52
N GLU A 16 -37.55 2.23 -3.40
CA GLU A 16 -36.98 3.58 -3.34
C GLU A 16 -35.95 3.73 -2.21
N ASN A 17 -36.15 3.03 -1.09
CA ASN A 17 -35.20 2.97 0.02
C ASN A 17 -33.83 2.38 -0.38
N ASN A 18 -33.78 1.51 -1.39
CA ASN A 18 -32.54 0.90 -1.86
C ASN A 18 -31.67 1.91 -2.62
N LEU A 19 -32.28 2.85 -3.34
CA LEU A 19 -31.54 3.90 -4.07
C LEU A 19 -30.86 4.87 -3.10
N LEU A 20 -31.54 5.25 -2.02
CA LEU A 20 -30.95 6.07 -0.96
C LEU A 20 -29.78 5.36 -0.29
N ILE A 21 -29.94 4.08 0.06
CA ILE A 21 -28.86 3.28 0.66
C ILE A 21 -27.65 3.25 -0.29
N LEU A 22 -27.86 3.04 -1.59
CA LEU A 22 -26.78 3.06 -2.58
C LEU A 22 -26.06 4.41 -2.66
N LEU A 23 -26.79 5.53 -2.64
CA LEU A 23 -26.20 6.87 -2.62
C LEU A 23 -25.38 7.13 -1.36
N VAL A 24 -25.87 6.73 -0.19
CA VAL A 24 -25.15 6.86 1.08
C VAL A 24 -23.88 6.01 1.08
N VAL A 25 -23.95 4.76 0.61
CA VAL A 25 -22.79 3.88 0.50
C VAL A 25 -21.76 4.45 -0.49
N LEU A 26 -22.20 4.99 -1.62
CA LEU A 26 -21.34 5.67 -2.60
C LEU A 26 -20.65 6.88 -1.99
N LEU A 27 -21.39 7.70 -1.25
CA LEU A 27 -20.84 8.88 -0.58
C LEU A 27 -19.71 8.50 0.39
N LEU A 28 -19.95 7.49 1.25
CA LEU A 28 -18.92 6.97 2.17
C LEU A 28 -17.72 6.39 1.41
N SER A 29 -17.98 5.67 0.31
CA SER A 29 -16.94 5.09 -0.54
C SER A 29 -16.06 6.13 -1.23
N ILE A 30 -16.54 7.37 -1.39
CA ILE A 30 -15.76 8.49 -1.92
C ILE A 30 -15.02 9.23 -0.80
N ILE A 31 -15.66 9.44 0.36
CA ILE A 31 -15.08 10.21 1.47
C ILE A 31 -13.87 9.49 2.11
N ILE A 32 -13.94 8.18 2.31
CA ILE A 32 -12.87 7.44 3.00
C ILE A 32 -11.54 7.53 2.24
N PRO A 33 -11.44 7.18 0.94
CA PRO A 33 -10.18 7.30 0.22
C PRO A 33 -9.78 8.75 -0.02
N ALA A 34 -10.74 9.67 -0.16
CA ALA A 34 -10.47 11.09 -0.25
C ALA A 34 -9.69 11.60 0.97
N ALA A 35 -10.13 11.22 2.17
CA ALA A 35 -9.44 11.53 3.41
C ALA A 35 -8.04 10.90 3.46
N CYS A 36 -7.90 9.64 3.05
CA CYS A 36 -6.60 8.97 2.95
C CYS A 36 -5.66 9.70 1.98
N SER A 37 -6.11 10.01 0.75
CA SER A 37 -5.34 10.74 -0.26
C SER A 37 -4.92 12.12 0.26
N TYR A 38 -5.80 12.82 0.98
CA TYR A 38 -5.49 14.10 1.61
C TYR A 38 -4.40 13.96 2.69
N ILE A 39 -4.47 12.95 3.55
CA ILE A 39 -3.43 12.67 4.57
C ILE A 39 -2.09 12.41 3.89
N TYR A 40 -2.06 11.62 2.82
CA TYR A 40 -0.84 11.37 2.05
C TYR A 40 -0.28 12.66 1.43
N MET A 41 -1.14 13.51 0.88
CA MET A 41 -0.74 14.79 0.29
C MET A 41 -0.23 15.79 1.34
N TYR A 42 -0.80 15.77 2.55
CA TYR A 42 -0.31 16.55 3.68
C TYR A 42 1.11 16.10 4.09
N LYS A 43 1.34 14.79 4.22
CA LYS A 43 2.67 14.22 4.48
C LYS A 43 3.68 14.62 3.39
N PHE A 44 3.27 14.56 2.13
CA PHE A 44 4.10 15.00 0.99
C PHE A 44 4.46 16.49 1.09
N THR A 45 3.50 17.33 1.46
CA THR A 45 3.71 18.79 1.57
C THR A 45 4.68 19.13 2.69
N LYS A 46 4.56 18.45 3.84
CA LYS A 46 5.39 18.68 5.03
C LYS A 46 6.84 18.20 4.85
N ASN A 47 7.08 17.23 3.97
CA ASN A 47 8.41 16.69 3.74
C ASN A 47 9.34 17.74 3.11
N GLN A 48 10.51 18.01 3.69
CA GLN A 48 11.49 18.98 3.19
C GLN A 48 12.49 18.38 2.20
N ASN A 49 12.49 17.07 2.04
CA ASN A 49 13.42 16.36 1.18
C ASN A 49 13.16 16.60 -0.31
N LYS A 50 14.09 16.16 -1.16
CA LYS A 50 13.97 16.25 -2.63
C LYS A 50 12.72 15.50 -3.09
N LYS A 51 11.74 16.25 -3.60
CA LYS A 51 10.43 15.72 -4.00
C LYS A 51 9.99 16.27 -5.34
N LEU A 52 9.30 15.44 -6.11
CA LEU A 52 8.65 15.85 -7.35
C LEU A 52 7.23 15.30 -7.41
N ILE A 53 6.31 16.14 -7.86
CA ILE A 53 4.92 15.77 -8.10
C ILE A 53 4.58 15.94 -9.57
N ASN A 54 3.92 14.94 -10.14
CA ASN A 54 3.32 15.03 -11.45
C ASN A 54 1.97 15.74 -11.32
N LYS A 55 1.96 17.06 -11.58
CA LYS A 55 0.77 17.91 -11.46
C LYS A 55 -0.41 17.40 -12.28
N ILE A 56 -0.15 16.83 -13.47
CA ILE A 56 -1.19 16.31 -14.35
C ILE A 56 -1.88 15.11 -13.70
N SER A 57 -1.10 14.12 -13.25
CA SER A 57 -1.67 12.92 -12.59
C SER A 57 -2.39 13.27 -11.30
N LEU A 58 -1.87 14.20 -10.51
CA LEU A 58 -2.55 14.69 -9.30
C LEU A 58 -3.89 15.35 -9.65
N PHE A 59 -3.91 16.25 -10.64
CA PHE A 59 -5.12 16.94 -11.06
C PHE A 59 -6.16 15.97 -11.63
N THR A 60 -5.74 14.95 -12.39
CA THR A 60 -6.64 13.88 -12.85
C THR A 60 -7.29 13.15 -11.67
N ILE A 61 -6.54 12.81 -10.63
CA ILE A 61 -7.05 12.10 -9.45
C ILE A 61 -8.03 12.98 -8.66
N LEU A 62 -7.65 14.23 -8.38
CA LEU A 62 -8.52 15.18 -7.67
C LEU A 62 -9.77 15.52 -8.49
N GLY A 63 -9.63 15.65 -9.81
CA GLY A 63 -10.73 15.90 -10.72
C GLY A 63 -11.73 14.74 -10.75
N MET A 64 -11.26 13.50 -10.81
CA MET A 64 -12.13 12.30 -10.75
C MET A 64 -12.87 12.21 -9.41
N GLN A 65 -12.20 12.54 -8.31
CA GLN A 65 -12.82 12.58 -6.98
C GLN A 65 -13.91 13.66 -6.91
N ALA A 66 -13.62 14.87 -7.40
CA ALA A 66 -14.58 15.97 -7.43
C ALA A 66 -15.80 15.65 -8.32
N LEU A 67 -15.58 15.09 -9.51
CA LEU A 67 -16.64 14.67 -10.42
C LEU A 67 -17.52 13.58 -9.80
N SER A 68 -16.92 12.60 -9.11
CA SER A 68 -17.66 11.56 -8.40
C SER A 68 -18.54 12.16 -7.29
N PHE A 69 -18.00 13.14 -6.55
CA PHE A 69 -18.74 13.82 -5.49
C PHE A 69 -19.92 14.64 -6.04
N VAL A 70 -19.70 15.38 -7.14
CA VAL A 70 -20.77 16.12 -7.84
C VAL A 70 -21.85 15.16 -8.35
N ALA A 71 -21.47 14.02 -8.94
CA ALA A 71 -22.43 13.02 -9.40
C ALA A 71 -23.30 12.47 -8.25
N VAL A 72 -22.71 12.18 -7.08
CA VAL A 72 -23.47 11.74 -5.91
C VAL A 72 -24.39 12.84 -5.37
N ILE A 73 -23.94 14.10 -5.33
CA ILE A 73 -24.79 15.23 -4.93
C ILE A 73 -25.97 15.38 -5.89
N LEU A 74 -25.73 15.33 -7.20
CA LEU A 74 -26.79 15.39 -8.20
C LEU A 74 -27.76 14.21 -8.05
N GLY A 75 -27.24 12.99 -7.83
CA GLY A 75 -28.08 11.82 -7.53
C GLY A 75 -28.94 12.02 -6.29
N MET A 76 -28.40 12.58 -5.21
CA MET A 76 -29.16 12.91 -3.99
C MET A 76 -30.19 14.01 -4.26
N LEU A 77 -29.84 15.04 -5.03
CA LEU A 77 -30.75 16.12 -5.40
C LEU A 77 -31.92 15.61 -6.24
N PHE A 78 -31.72 14.69 -7.18
CA PHE A 78 -32.82 14.11 -7.96
C PHE A 78 -33.63 13.08 -7.15
N TYR A 79 -33.01 12.38 -6.20
CA TYR A 79 -33.70 11.48 -5.29
C TYR A 79 -34.66 12.23 -4.38
N PHE A 80 -34.19 13.24 -3.65
CA PHE A 80 -35.05 14.07 -2.80
C PHE A 80 -35.90 15.06 -3.60
N GLY A 81 -35.41 15.45 -4.78
CA GLY A 81 -36.08 16.35 -5.70
C GLY A 81 -37.18 15.70 -6.54
N GLN A 82 -37.52 14.44 -6.31
CA GLN A 82 -38.84 13.91 -6.66
C GLN A 82 -39.96 14.83 -6.13
N PHE A 83 -39.71 15.56 -5.04
CA PHE A 83 -40.60 16.61 -4.52
C PHE A 83 -40.68 17.89 -5.38
N PHE A 84 -39.66 18.20 -6.20
CA PHE A 84 -39.65 19.38 -7.08
C PHE A 84 -40.07 19.07 -8.53
N LEU A 85 -40.03 17.79 -8.93
CA LEU A 85 -40.40 17.28 -10.25
C LEU A 85 -41.67 16.40 -10.16
N GLU A 86 -42.67 16.85 -9.40
CA GLU A 86 -43.93 16.10 -9.18
C GLU A 86 -44.62 15.70 -10.50
N GLU A 87 -44.44 16.49 -11.56
CA GLU A 87 -45.01 16.19 -12.88
C GLU A 87 -44.38 14.99 -13.57
N ASN A 88 -43.14 14.58 -13.21
CA ASN A 88 -42.41 13.51 -13.89
C ASN A 88 -41.53 12.67 -12.92
N PRO A 89 -42.13 11.88 -12.01
CA PRO A 89 -41.40 11.09 -11.02
C PRO A 89 -40.50 10.00 -11.64
N ASP A 90 -40.90 9.45 -12.79
CA ASP A 90 -40.12 8.44 -13.52
C ASP A 90 -38.81 9.02 -14.06
N LEU A 91 -38.83 10.26 -14.54
CA LEU A 91 -37.63 10.95 -15.04
C LEU A 91 -36.63 11.19 -13.91
N ALA A 92 -37.10 11.65 -12.74
CA ALA A 92 -36.26 11.86 -11.56
C ALA A 92 -35.60 10.55 -11.10
N ARG A 93 -36.35 9.44 -11.14
CA ARG A 93 -35.82 8.11 -10.82
C ARG A 93 -34.73 7.66 -11.81
N VAL A 94 -34.97 7.82 -13.11
CA VAL A 94 -34.00 7.48 -14.16
C VAL A 94 -32.72 8.32 -14.02
N LEU A 95 -32.85 9.62 -13.78
CA LEU A 95 -31.71 10.51 -13.55
C LEU A 95 -30.91 10.09 -12.31
N THR A 96 -31.60 9.77 -11.21
CA THR A 96 -30.96 9.29 -9.97
C THR A 96 -30.11 8.04 -10.26
N ILE A 97 -30.67 7.03 -10.94
CA ILE A 97 -29.96 5.80 -11.31
C ILE A 97 -28.77 6.11 -12.23
N THR A 98 -28.95 7.04 -13.17
CA THR A 98 -27.88 7.45 -14.09
C THR A 98 -26.70 8.07 -13.35
N PHE A 99 -26.95 8.97 -12.40
CA PHE A 99 -25.90 9.58 -11.59
C PHE A 99 -25.23 8.57 -10.64
N ILE A 100 -25.99 7.61 -10.09
CA ILE A 100 -25.43 6.48 -9.33
C ILE A 100 -24.45 5.68 -10.20
N ALA A 101 -24.84 5.32 -11.43
CA ALA A 101 -24.01 4.56 -12.35
C ALA A 101 -22.73 5.32 -12.74
N ILE A 102 -22.85 6.62 -13.06
CA ILE A 102 -21.71 7.49 -13.38
C ILE A 102 -20.76 7.59 -12.17
N ALA A 103 -21.29 7.84 -10.98
CA ALA A 103 -20.49 7.93 -9.76
C ALA A 103 -19.74 6.61 -9.50
N PHE A 104 -20.40 5.46 -9.69
CA PHE A 104 -19.78 4.15 -9.51
C PHE A 104 -18.63 3.91 -10.50
N VAL A 105 -18.83 4.22 -11.78
CA VAL A 105 -17.79 4.09 -12.82
C VAL A 105 -16.60 5.01 -12.51
N MET A 106 -16.85 6.29 -12.19
CA MET A 106 -15.79 7.24 -11.87
C MET A 106 -15.01 6.82 -10.62
N CYS A 107 -15.72 6.34 -9.59
CA CYS A 107 -15.11 5.80 -8.38
C CYS A 107 -14.24 4.57 -8.72
N GLY A 108 -14.74 3.63 -9.52
CA GLY A 108 -13.99 2.45 -9.96
C GLY A 108 -12.71 2.81 -10.74
N VAL A 109 -12.79 3.74 -11.69
CA VAL A 109 -11.62 4.24 -12.44
C VAL A 109 -10.61 4.91 -11.50
N TRP A 110 -11.09 5.70 -10.55
CA TRP A 110 -10.24 6.35 -9.56
C TRP A 110 -9.49 5.34 -8.67
N TYR A 111 -10.18 4.35 -8.13
CA TYR A 111 -9.55 3.26 -7.37
C TYR A 111 -8.54 2.49 -8.21
N PHE A 112 -8.86 2.21 -9.48
CA PHE A 112 -7.93 1.55 -10.39
C PHE A 112 -6.65 2.36 -10.59
N LEU A 113 -6.75 3.68 -10.80
CA LEU A 113 -5.58 4.56 -10.94
C LEU A 113 -4.72 4.58 -9.67
N LEU A 114 -5.34 4.69 -8.49
CA LEU A 114 -4.62 4.67 -7.22
C LEU A 114 -3.95 3.32 -6.92
N GLY A 115 -4.60 2.21 -7.27
CA GLY A 115 -4.09 0.86 -7.00
C GLY A 115 -2.97 0.44 -7.96
N PHE A 116 -3.08 0.77 -9.25
CA PHE A 116 -2.14 0.27 -10.27
C PHE A 116 -1.06 1.27 -10.69
N MET A 117 -1.26 2.56 -10.42
CA MET A 117 -0.33 3.62 -10.82
C MET A 117 0.06 4.61 -9.70
N PRO A 118 0.26 4.18 -8.44
CA PRO A 118 0.67 5.09 -7.37
C PRO A 118 2.01 5.80 -7.65
N GLN A 119 2.95 5.08 -8.30
CA GLN A 119 4.28 5.59 -8.61
C GLN A 119 4.30 6.70 -9.69
N ASN A 120 3.19 6.94 -10.38
CA ASN A 120 3.09 7.98 -11.40
C ASN A 120 2.69 9.36 -10.82
N ILE A 121 2.40 9.44 -9.52
CA ILE A 121 1.83 10.63 -8.89
C ILE A 121 2.94 11.50 -8.29
N TRP A 122 3.74 10.94 -7.38
CA TRP A 122 4.88 11.63 -6.80
C TRP A 122 6.01 10.67 -6.43
N ILE A 123 7.19 11.26 -6.25
CA ILE A 123 8.38 10.59 -5.71
C ILE A 123 9.06 11.53 -4.72
N ILE A 124 9.49 10.97 -3.58
CA ILE A 124 10.31 11.65 -2.58
C ILE A 124 11.56 10.80 -2.34
N PHE A 125 12.72 11.42 -2.34
CA PHE A 125 13.97 10.81 -1.91
C PHE A 125 14.29 11.29 -0.50
N GLU A 126 14.24 10.38 0.48
CA GLU A 126 14.75 10.64 1.84
C GLU A 126 16.16 10.08 2.00
N GLU A 127 16.75 10.21 3.19
CA GLU A 127 18.12 9.74 3.45
C GLU A 127 18.26 8.21 3.39
N ASP A 128 17.20 7.46 3.75
CA ASP A 128 17.23 6.00 3.86
C ASP A 128 16.23 5.27 2.93
N GLN A 129 15.33 6.00 2.26
CA GLN A 129 14.24 5.42 1.48
C GLN A 129 13.74 6.31 0.32
N ILE A 130 13.15 5.66 -0.69
CA ILE A 130 12.33 6.29 -1.72
C ILE A 130 10.87 6.11 -1.36
N MET A 131 10.12 7.21 -1.27
CA MET A 131 8.68 7.17 -1.08
C MET A 131 7.93 7.52 -2.36
N PHE A 132 7.02 6.62 -2.73
CA PHE A 132 5.96 6.82 -3.71
C PHE A 132 4.62 7.05 -2.98
N MET A 133 3.54 7.29 -3.73
CA MET A 133 2.22 7.41 -3.10
C MET A 133 1.76 6.07 -2.52
N GLY A 134 1.72 5.95 -1.20
CA GLY A 134 1.27 4.73 -0.51
C GLY A 134 2.31 3.60 -0.45
N GLU A 135 3.53 3.81 -0.94
CA GLU A 135 4.61 2.81 -0.87
C GLU A 135 5.94 3.47 -0.50
N SER A 136 6.70 2.82 0.39
CA SER A 136 8.06 3.25 0.76
C SER A 136 9.05 2.12 0.58
N ILE A 137 10.18 2.42 -0.06
CA ILE A 137 11.23 1.48 -0.41
C ILE A 137 12.55 1.94 0.22
N LYS A 138 12.98 1.25 1.27
CA LYS A 138 14.29 1.48 1.89
C LYS A 138 15.42 1.15 0.91
N TYR A 139 16.46 1.98 0.86
CA TYR A 139 17.62 1.77 -0.01
C TYR A 139 18.31 0.42 0.23
N SER A 140 18.32 -0.04 1.48
CA SER A 140 18.87 -1.35 1.87
C SER A 140 18.09 -2.56 1.32
N LYS A 141 16.84 -2.35 0.88
CA LYS A 141 15.99 -3.39 0.28
C LYS A 141 16.00 -3.37 -1.25
N ILE A 142 16.61 -2.36 -1.85
CA ILE A 142 16.77 -2.29 -3.30
C ILE A 142 17.86 -3.28 -3.69
N ASN A 143 17.50 -4.24 -4.54
CA ASN A 143 18.44 -5.24 -5.04
C ASN A 143 19.17 -4.72 -6.27
N ASN A 144 18.45 -4.05 -7.17
CA ASN A 144 19.01 -3.51 -8.40
C ASN A 144 18.09 -2.48 -9.06
N ILE A 145 18.67 -1.57 -9.83
CA ILE A 145 17.97 -0.58 -10.63
C ILE A 145 18.33 -0.81 -12.11
N ILE A 146 17.34 -1.20 -12.91
CA ILE A 146 17.55 -1.59 -14.30
C ILE A 146 17.01 -0.52 -15.24
N SER A 147 17.86 -0.08 -16.16
CA SER A 147 17.50 0.74 -17.32
C SER A 147 17.25 -0.18 -18.51
N ASP A 148 15.97 -0.47 -18.79
CA ASP A 148 15.61 -1.30 -19.93
C ASP A 148 15.54 -0.44 -21.19
N THR A 149 16.43 -0.70 -22.14
CA THR A 149 16.49 -0.03 -23.44
C THR A 149 15.34 -0.44 -24.37
N LYS A 150 14.82 -1.67 -24.25
CA LYS A 150 13.72 -2.15 -25.09
C LYS A 150 12.37 -1.56 -24.69
N SER A 151 12.12 -1.43 -23.38
CA SER A 151 10.84 -0.95 -22.86
C SER A 151 10.82 0.53 -22.45
N SER A 152 11.96 1.23 -22.62
CA SER A 152 12.15 2.64 -22.25
C SER A 152 11.69 2.96 -20.82
N LYS A 153 11.98 2.07 -19.88
CA LYS A 153 11.57 2.15 -18.48
C LYS A 153 12.72 1.91 -17.53
N PHE A 154 12.66 2.53 -16.37
CA PHE A 154 13.44 2.17 -15.20
C PHE A 154 12.63 1.17 -14.36
N PHE A 155 13.32 0.14 -13.88
CA PHE A 155 12.77 -0.85 -12.96
C PHE A 155 13.58 -0.85 -11.67
N ILE A 156 12.91 -0.54 -10.57
CA ILE A 156 13.48 -0.63 -9.23
C ILE A 156 13.06 -1.98 -8.68
N ASN A 157 14.00 -2.92 -8.59
CA ASN A 157 13.74 -4.26 -8.05
C ASN A 157 14.11 -4.25 -6.57
N TYR A 158 13.18 -4.64 -5.71
CA TYR A 158 13.36 -4.61 -4.25
C TYR A 158 12.67 -5.80 -3.59
N LEU A 159 13.18 -6.16 -2.42
CA LEU A 159 12.58 -7.21 -1.60
C LEU A 159 11.52 -6.63 -0.66
N GLU A 160 10.32 -7.18 -0.73
CA GLU A 160 9.28 -6.98 0.27
C GLU A 160 9.26 -8.18 1.23
N GLY A 161 9.64 -7.94 2.47
CA GLY A 161 9.91 -9.00 3.44
C GLY A 161 11.19 -9.76 3.09
N THR A 162 11.18 -11.08 3.27
CA THR A 162 12.37 -11.94 3.08
C THR A 162 12.39 -12.70 1.75
N LYS A 163 11.24 -12.85 1.09
CA LYS A 163 11.09 -13.77 -0.07
C LYS A 163 10.41 -13.16 -1.30
N SER A 164 9.68 -12.05 -1.16
CA SER A 164 8.93 -11.48 -2.27
C SER A 164 9.76 -10.45 -3.01
N LEU A 165 10.05 -10.71 -4.29
CA LEU A 165 10.69 -9.73 -5.17
C LEU A 165 9.60 -8.89 -5.84
N LYS A 166 9.53 -7.61 -5.49
CA LYS A 166 8.65 -6.64 -6.13
C LYS A 166 9.45 -5.73 -7.07
N LYS A 167 8.72 -5.07 -7.97
CA LYS A 167 9.28 -4.10 -8.91
C LYS A 167 8.40 -2.86 -9.02
N VAL A 168 9.03 -1.69 -8.95
CA VAL A 168 8.40 -0.42 -9.36
C VAL A 168 8.84 -0.10 -10.77
N LYS A 169 7.88 0.27 -11.62
CA LYS A 169 8.11 0.67 -13.02
C LYS A 169 7.98 2.18 -13.16
N LEU A 170 9.00 2.84 -13.70
CA LEU A 170 8.97 4.26 -14.05
C LEU A 170 9.27 4.43 -15.54
N SER A 171 8.48 5.23 -16.25
CA SER A 171 8.75 5.52 -17.67
C SER A 171 9.89 6.51 -17.79
N LYS A 172 10.92 6.23 -18.61
CA LYS A 172 12.05 7.15 -18.83
C LYS A 172 11.60 8.50 -19.38
N ASN A 173 10.52 8.51 -20.15
CA ASN A 173 9.98 9.71 -20.79
C ASN A 173 9.05 10.51 -19.88
N SER A 174 8.70 9.98 -18.70
CA SER A 174 7.86 10.71 -17.74
C SER A 174 8.68 11.70 -16.93
N VAL A 175 8.07 12.80 -16.48
CA VAL A 175 8.71 13.81 -15.63
C VAL A 175 9.31 13.16 -14.36
N LEU A 176 8.59 12.22 -13.76
CA LEU A 176 9.07 11.45 -12.59
C LEU A 176 10.23 10.52 -12.95
N GLY A 177 10.22 9.89 -14.12
CA GLY A 177 11.33 9.04 -14.57
C GLY A 177 12.60 9.83 -14.88
N GLN A 178 12.47 11.02 -15.47
CA GLN A 178 13.59 11.92 -15.67
C GLN A 178 14.16 12.42 -14.34
N PHE A 179 13.29 12.81 -13.42
CA PHE A 179 13.70 13.20 -12.07
C PHE A 179 14.36 12.06 -11.29
N PHE A 180 13.84 10.84 -11.45
CA PHE A 180 14.46 9.64 -10.88
C PHE A 180 15.87 9.43 -11.46
N ALA A 181 16.04 9.50 -12.78
CA ALA A 181 17.34 9.36 -13.43
C ALA A 181 18.38 10.37 -12.92
N GLN A 182 17.96 11.61 -12.65
CA GLN A 182 18.83 12.67 -12.13
C GLN A 182 19.22 12.48 -10.65
N ASN A 183 18.46 11.71 -9.88
CA ASN A 183 18.65 11.56 -8.43
C ASN A 183 18.95 10.12 -8.02
N VAL A 184 19.10 9.20 -8.97
CA VAL A 184 19.33 7.78 -8.68
C VAL A 184 20.61 7.53 -7.89
N GLU A 185 21.62 8.38 -8.06
CA GLU A 185 22.88 8.30 -7.31
C GLU A 185 22.68 8.46 -5.80
N LEU A 186 21.63 9.18 -5.36
CA LEU A 186 21.30 9.32 -3.94
C LEU A 186 20.91 8.00 -3.29
N THR A 187 20.49 7.02 -4.09
CA THR A 187 20.13 5.69 -3.60
C THR A 187 21.35 4.82 -3.26
N GLY A 188 22.56 5.24 -3.70
CA GLY A 188 23.78 4.44 -3.58
C GLY A 188 23.88 3.27 -4.56
N HIS A 189 22.87 3.08 -5.42
CA HIS A 189 22.82 1.99 -6.40
C HIS A 189 23.21 2.48 -7.79
N LYS A 190 23.92 1.64 -8.55
CA LYS A 190 24.23 1.89 -9.96
C LYS A 190 23.07 1.44 -10.84
N VAL A 191 22.83 2.18 -11.91
CA VAL A 191 21.84 1.80 -12.93
C VAL A 191 22.49 0.82 -13.90
N GLU A 192 21.96 -0.39 -13.98
CA GLU A 192 22.42 -1.42 -14.91
C GLU A 192 21.60 -1.39 -16.20
N GLU A 193 22.28 -1.40 -17.36
CA GLU A 193 21.62 -1.54 -18.66
C GLU A 193 21.43 -3.02 -18.99
N MET A 194 20.22 -3.53 -18.76
CA MET A 194 19.87 -4.90 -19.08
C MET A 194 18.38 -5.07 -19.36
N SER A 195 17.98 -6.20 -19.95
CA SER A 195 16.57 -6.52 -20.06
C SER A 195 16.00 -6.93 -18.69
N GLN A 196 14.92 -6.27 -18.28
CA GLN A 196 14.22 -6.59 -17.04
C GLN A 196 13.69 -8.03 -17.03
N GLN A 197 13.27 -8.56 -18.18
CA GLN A 197 12.75 -9.93 -18.27
C GLN A 197 13.83 -10.97 -17.97
N GLU A 198 15.02 -10.76 -18.51
CA GLU A 198 16.18 -11.64 -18.30
C GLU A 198 16.63 -11.61 -16.83
N TYR A 199 16.68 -10.41 -16.22
CA TYR A 199 17.01 -10.27 -14.80
C TYR A 199 16.02 -11.02 -13.90
N PHE A 200 14.72 -10.81 -14.12
CA PHE A 200 13.68 -11.40 -13.28
C PHE A 200 13.69 -12.93 -13.39
N ALA A 201 13.84 -13.46 -14.61
CA ALA A 201 13.94 -14.91 -14.85
C ALA A 201 15.16 -15.53 -14.15
N LYS A 202 16.31 -14.84 -14.14
CA LYS A 202 17.51 -15.31 -13.45
C LYS A 202 17.31 -15.32 -11.92
N ARG A 203 16.81 -14.23 -11.34
CA ARG A 203 16.58 -14.14 -9.88
C ARG A 203 15.53 -15.11 -9.38
N LEU A 204 14.47 -15.36 -10.15
CA LEU A 204 13.47 -16.38 -9.79
C LEU A 204 14.05 -17.80 -9.75
N LYS A 205 14.96 -18.13 -10.66
CA LYS A 205 15.66 -19.42 -10.64
C LYS A 205 16.55 -19.55 -9.41
N GLU A 206 17.34 -18.51 -9.10
CA GLU A 206 18.20 -18.48 -7.91
C GLU A 206 17.41 -18.64 -6.61
N ILE A 207 16.29 -17.93 -6.45
CA ILE A 207 15.44 -18.04 -5.26
C ILE A 207 14.86 -19.46 -5.11
N LYS A 208 14.46 -20.10 -6.22
CA LYS A 208 13.94 -21.48 -6.21
C LYS A 208 15.02 -22.52 -5.87
N LEU A 209 16.24 -22.33 -6.36
CA LEU A 209 17.36 -23.24 -6.07
C LEU A 209 17.75 -23.18 -4.59
N VAL A 210 17.89 -21.98 -4.02
CA VAL A 210 18.17 -21.81 -2.57
C VAL A 210 17.08 -22.43 -1.70
N ALA A 211 15.80 -22.34 -2.10
CA ALA A 211 14.71 -22.99 -1.38
C ALA A 211 14.75 -24.53 -1.45
N THR A 212 15.32 -25.09 -2.52
CA THR A 212 15.44 -26.53 -2.72
C THR A 212 16.60 -27.09 -1.90
N ASP A 213 17.74 -26.39 -1.86
CA ASP A 213 18.93 -26.82 -1.11
C ASP A 213 18.69 -26.90 0.41
N ILE A 214 17.86 -26.02 0.97
CA ILE A 214 17.50 -26.01 2.40
C ILE A 214 16.52 -27.16 2.76
N SER A 215 15.84 -27.74 1.76
CA SER A 215 14.83 -28.79 1.96
C SER A 215 15.38 -30.22 1.94
N THR A 216 16.68 -30.39 1.71
CA THR A 216 17.34 -31.70 1.80
C THR A 216 17.83 -31.91 3.24
N PRO A 217 17.18 -32.76 4.06
CA PRO A 217 17.76 -33.14 5.34
C PRO A 217 19.04 -33.93 5.07
N SER A 218 20.16 -33.32 5.44
CA SER A 218 21.44 -34.00 5.66
C SER A 218 21.17 -35.24 6.52
N LYS A 219 21.22 -36.43 5.91
CA LYS A 219 21.18 -37.71 6.63
C LYS A 219 22.43 -37.74 7.50
N ALA A 220 22.22 -37.48 8.78
CA ALA A 220 23.20 -37.60 9.83
C ALA A 220 23.90 -38.96 9.76
N THR A 221 25.22 -38.91 9.62
CA THR A 221 26.16 -40.00 9.88
C THR A 221 25.89 -40.53 11.29
N LYS A 222 25.41 -41.78 11.39
CA LYS A 222 25.35 -42.54 12.65
C LYS A 222 26.77 -42.64 13.21
N LYS A 223 27.03 -41.96 14.32
CA LYS A 223 28.19 -42.22 15.18
C LYS A 223 27.67 -42.99 16.38
N GLU A 224 27.98 -44.28 16.43
CA GLU A 224 27.70 -45.16 17.55
C GLU A 224 28.42 -44.63 18.81
N THR A 225 27.69 -44.51 19.91
CA THR A 225 28.22 -44.27 21.25
C THR A 225 27.93 -45.54 22.07
N PRO A 226 28.93 -46.18 22.70
CA PRO A 226 28.66 -47.25 23.64
C PRO A 226 28.20 -46.64 24.98
N SER A 227 27.00 -47.05 25.41
CA SER A 227 26.45 -46.80 26.74
C SER A 227 27.14 -47.71 27.74
N ASN A 228 27.78 -47.14 28.76
CA ASN A 228 28.14 -47.85 29.98
C ASN A 228 27.52 -47.12 31.18
N ASP A 229 26.57 -47.83 31.80
CA ASP A 229 25.96 -47.51 33.09
C ASP A 229 27.02 -47.48 34.20
N VAL A 230 27.10 -46.39 34.95
CA VAL A 230 27.56 -46.42 36.35
C VAL A 230 26.70 -45.49 37.19
N LYS A 231 26.28 -46.07 38.32
CA LYS A 231 25.29 -45.65 39.28
C LYS A 231 25.68 -44.40 40.08
N GLU A 232 24.69 -43.52 40.23
CA GLU A 232 24.13 -43.02 41.50
C GLU A 232 24.98 -43.22 42.77
N ASN A 233 25.43 -42.11 43.35
CA ASN A 233 25.49 -41.92 44.80
C ASN A 233 25.46 -40.42 45.12
N GLY A 234 24.41 -40.01 45.84
CA GLY A 234 24.12 -38.63 46.15
C GLY A 234 24.86 -38.10 47.39
N ILE A 235 24.89 -36.77 47.52
CA ILE A 235 25.03 -36.06 48.78
C ILE A 235 24.17 -34.78 48.70
N LYS A 236 23.27 -34.64 49.68
CA LYS A 236 22.50 -33.43 50.01
C LYS A 236 23.43 -32.36 50.62
N ASN A 237 23.16 -31.08 50.37
CA ASN A 237 22.66 -30.16 51.41
C ASN A 237 22.59 -28.71 50.91
N ASP A 238 21.40 -28.14 51.09
CA ASP A 238 21.09 -26.90 51.79
C ASP A 238 21.88 -25.60 51.53
N ASN A 239 21.08 -24.60 51.15
CA ASN A 239 20.83 -23.36 51.90
C ASN A 239 21.38 -22.01 51.39
N ILE A 240 20.51 -21.02 51.60
CA ILE A 240 20.70 -19.55 51.76
C ILE A 240 20.72 -18.76 50.44
N SER A 241 19.65 -18.04 50.07
CA SER A 241 19.04 -16.83 50.66
C SER A 241 19.78 -15.52 50.35
N SER A 242 19.08 -14.69 49.56
CA SER A 242 18.82 -13.24 49.76
C SER A 242 19.98 -12.25 49.93
N ASN A 243 19.92 -11.19 49.12
CA ASN A 243 20.11 -9.75 49.42
C ASN A 243 20.26 -9.06 48.04
N GLU A 244 19.40 -8.16 47.54
CA GLU A 244 18.72 -6.98 48.09
C GLU A 244 19.65 -5.92 48.71
N ALA A 245 19.31 -4.65 48.43
CA ALA A 245 19.97 -3.36 48.73
C ALA A 245 20.87 -2.82 47.59
N GLU A 246 20.42 -1.86 46.76
CA GLU A 246 20.05 -0.46 47.05
C GLU A 246 21.25 0.40 47.50
N VAL A 247 21.69 1.31 46.61
CA VAL A 247 22.45 2.51 46.96
C VAL A 247 21.99 3.66 46.07
N LYS A 248 21.11 4.52 46.63
CA LYS A 248 21.04 5.97 46.39
C LYS A 248 22.39 6.58 46.84
N GLU A 249 22.92 7.71 46.37
CA GLU A 249 22.33 9.04 46.29
C GLU A 249 23.40 10.04 45.77
N THR A 250 22.94 11.08 45.07
CA THR A 250 23.39 12.50 45.05
C THR A 250 24.87 12.92 45.10
N THR A 251 25.25 13.77 44.12
CA THR A 251 25.83 15.13 44.33
C THR A 251 25.72 15.91 43.00
N LYS A 252 24.84 16.91 42.82
CA LYS A 252 24.94 18.36 43.15
C LYS A 252 26.28 19.04 42.81
N ASN A 253 26.30 19.89 41.78
CA ASN A 253 26.42 21.37 41.88
C ASN A 253 27.11 22.02 40.66
N ASN A 254 26.52 23.16 40.25
CA ASN A 254 27.10 24.42 39.71
C ASN A 254 27.89 24.32 38.38
N GLU A 255 27.75 25.21 37.38
CA GLU A 255 27.29 26.61 37.30
C GLU A 255 26.27 26.82 36.17
#